data_AF-A0A939XD93-F1
#
_entry.id   AF-A0A939XD93-F1
#
_cell.length_a   1.000
_cell.length_b   1.000
_cell.length_c   1.000
_cell.angle_alpha   90.00
_cell.angle_beta   90.00
_cell.angle_gamma   90.00
#
_symmetry.space_group_name_H-M   'P 1'
#
loop_
_entity.id
_entity.type
_entity.pdbx_description
1 polymer ?
#
loop_
_entity_poly.entity_id
_entity_poly.type
_entity_poly.pdbx_seq_one_letter_code
_entity_poly.pdbx_strand_id
1 'polypeptide(L)'
;MASVDRAQLIKIRNQGLRDCFKHLDDIPHKMQFVARIQDKCFVDDAASCNVNATWYALESTEGPIIWIANGSDNHVDYKKLKTCVSQKVKMILCAGGNAASLHEAFDGVVPQVVDCPSMEYAVNRALYGEVETATVIYSPSTQHGTSVKDSGSEFRREVCEL
;
A
#
# COMPACT_ATOMS: atom_id res chain seq x y z
N MET A 1 14.28 16.52 8.00
CA MET A 1 14.00 16.80 6.58
C MET A 1 15.32 16.90 5.84
N ALA A 2 15.72 15.82 5.16
CA ALA A 2 16.80 15.86 4.17
C ALA A 2 16.16 15.61 2.81
N SER A 3 15.42 16.60 2.31
CA SER A 3 14.99 16.62 0.91
C SER A 3 16.23 16.99 0.09
N VAL A 4 17.01 15.98 -0.29
CA VAL A 4 18.03 16.18 -1.31
C VAL A 4 17.30 16.46 -2.62
N ASP A 5 17.43 17.69 -3.10
CA ASP A 5 16.83 18.16 -4.31
C ASP A 5 17.24 17.26 -5.50
N ARG A 6 16.26 16.62 -6.15
CA ARG A 6 16.47 15.63 -7.24
C ARG A 6 17.38 16.19 -8.34
N ALA A 7 17.31 17.49 -8.59
CA ALA A 7 18.12 18.18 -9.60
C ALA A 7 19.62 18.26 -9.22
N GLN A 8 19.96 18.28 -7.93
CA GLN A 8 21.36 18.32 -7.47
C GLN A 8 22.02 16.94 -7.46
N LEU A 9 21.26 15.86 -7.26
CA LEU A 9 21.79 14.48 -7.30
C LEU A 9 22.23 14.03 -8.71
N ILE A 10 21.59 14.54 -9.77
CA ILE A 10 21.89 14.17 -11.16
C ILE A 10 23.26 14.74 -11.63
N LYS A 11 23.89 15.64 -10.85
CA LYS A 11 25.25 16.14 -11.09
C LYS A 11 26.38 15.19 -10.64
N ILE A 12 26.10 13.94 -10.31
CA ILE A 12 27.15 12.96 -9.98
C ILE A 12 27.84 12.48 -11.27
N ARG A 13 29.16 12.73 -11.35
CA ARG A 13 30.04 12.49 -12.52
C ARG A 13 30.48 11.02 -12.69
N ASN A 14 30.09 10.13 -11.77
CA ASN A 14 30.45 8.71 -11.77
C ASN A 14 29.39 7.89 -12.51
N GLN A 15 29.74 7.31 -13.65
CA GLN A 15 28.88 6.39 -14.41
C GLN A 15 28.42 5.19 -13.56
N GLY A 16 29.31 4.60 -12.74
CA GLY A 16 28.95 3.49 -11.87
C GLY A 16 27.89 3.83 -10.81
N LEU A 17 27.91 5.05 -10.25
CA LEU A 17 26.83 5.48 -9.34
C LEU A 17 25.53 5.72 -10.11
N ARG A 18 25.59 6.31 -11.31
CA ARG A 18 24.41 6.48 -12.17
C ARG A 18 23.77 5.15 -12.54
N ASP A 19 24.56 4.13 -12.82
CA ASP A 19 24.03 2.81 -13.16
C ASP A 19 23.48 2.08 -11.93
N CYS A 20 24.10 2.22 -10.75
CA CYS A 20 23.52 1.77 -9.49
C CYS A 20 22.17 2.47 -9.16
N PHE A 21 22.04 3.76 -9.48
CA PHE A 21 20.80 4.52 -9.29
C PHE A 21 19.74 4.19 -10.35
N LYS A 22 20.11 3.90 -11.60
CA LYS A 22 19.17 3.41 -12.62
C LYS A 22 18.56 2.06 -12.25
N HIS A 23 19.29 1.21 -11.54
CA HIS A 23 18.78 -0.07 -11.04
C HIS A 23 17.99 0.04 -9.73
N LEU A 24 18.00 1.20 -9.06
CA LEU A 24 17.16 1.46 -7.89
C LEU A 24 15.70 1.77 -8.27
N ASP A 25 15.44 2.15 -9.53
CA ASP A 25 14.14 2.63 -10.01
C ASP A 25 13.11 1.52 -10.29
N ASP A 26 13.47 0.23 -10.21
CA ASP A 26 12.55 -0.86 -10.55
C ASP A 26 12.59 -2.01 -9.52
N ILE A 27 12.44 -1.67 -8.23
CA ILE A 27 12.06 -2.70 -7.25
C ILE A 27 10.61 -3.11 -7.57
N PRO A 28 10.36 -4.35 -8.01
CA PRO A 28 9.01 -4.77 -8.37
C PRO A 28 8.07 -4.63 -7.18
N HIS A 29 6.83 -4.20 -7.44
CA HIS A 29 5.78 -4.07 -6.43
C HIS A 29 6.12 -3.09 -5.30
N LYS A 30 6.88 -2.02 -5.62
CA LYS A 30 7.19 -0.94 -4.68
C LYS A 30 6.65 0.39 -5.20
N MET A 31 5.56 0.86 -4.60
CA MET A 31 4.85 2.10 -4.96
C MET A 31 4.60 2.25 -6.47
N GLN A 32 4.26 1.15 -7.16
CA GLN A 32 4.08 1.12 -8.60
C GLN A 32 2.63 1.43 -8.98
N PHE A 33 2.43 2.43 -9.84
CA PHE A 33 1.13 2.68 -10.44
C PHE A 33 0.68 1.49 -11.29
N VAL A 34 -0.58 1.08 -11.14
CA VAL A 34 -1.20 -0.01 -11.91
C VAL A 34 -2.15 0.56 -12.95
N ALA A 35 -3.22 1.22 -12.49
CA ALA A 35 -4.27 1.77 -13.33
C ALA A 35 -5.04 2.90 -12.64
N ARG A 36 -5.79 3.67 -13.42
CA ARG A 36 -6.77 4.64 -12.92
C ARG A 36 -8.15 4.29 -13.48
N ILE A 37 -9.11 4.04 -12.60
CA ILE A 37 -10.45 3.57 -12.94
C ILE A 37 -11.44 4.34 -12.07
N GLN A 38 -12.45 4.99 -12.67
CA GLN A 38 -13.50 5.75 -11.96
C GLN A 38 -12.95 6.68 -10.85
N ASP A 39 -12.01 7.56 -11.21
CA ASP A 39 -11.34 8.51 -10.30
C ASP A 39 -10.58 7.88 -9.12
N LYS A 40 -10.34 6.57 -9.17
CA LYS A 40 -9.51 5.83 -8.23
C LYS A 40 -8.18 5.44 -8.84
N CYS A 41 -7.11 5.69 -8.12
CA CYS A 41 -5.74 5.43 -8.54
C CYS A 41 -5.21 4.18 -7.82
N PHE A 42 -4.95 3.10 -8.55
CA PHE A 42 -4.48 1.84 -7.99
C PHE A 42 -2.95 1.80 -7.97
N VAL A 43 -2.39 1.53 -6.78
CA VAL A 43 -0.95 1.49 -6.52
C VAL A 43 -0.59 0.17 -5.86
N ASP A 44 0.38 -0.51 -6.46
CA ASP A 44 0.95 -1.76 -5.98
C ASP A 44 2.21 -1.49 -5.16
N ASP A 45 2.13 -1.78 -3.87
CA ASP A 45 3.24 -1.69 -2.92
C ASP A 45 3.36 -2.99 -2.10
N ALA A 46 3.17 -4.15 -2.74
CA ALA A 46 3.25 -5.45 -2.09
C ALA A 46 4.58 -5.69 -1.36
N ALA A 47 5.66 -5.00 -1.75
CA ALA A 47 6.96 -5.05 -1.07
C ALA A 47 6.95 -4.49 0.37
N SER A 48 5.90 -3.77 0.77
CA SER A 48 5.74 -3.25 2.13
C SER A 48 5.20 -4.31 3.11
N CYS A 49 6.01 -5.33 3.37
CA CYS A 49 5.68 -6.46 4.25
C CYS A 49 5.94 -6.22 5.75
N ASN A 50 6.18 -4.97 6.17
CA ASN A 50 6.34 -4.62 7.57
C ASN A 50 5.71 -3.24 7.86
N VAL A 51 5.35 -3.01 9.13
CA VAL A 51 4.67 -1.78 9.57
C VAL A 51 5.40 -0.50 9.19
N ASN A 52 6.74 -0.46 9.25
CA ASN A 52 7.49 0.75 8.91
C ASN A 52 7.46 1.04 7.39
N ALA A 53 7.52 0.00 6.56
CA ALA A 53 7.42 0.14 5.12
C ALA A 53 6.03 0.66 4.72
N THR A 54 4.97 0.08 5.29
CA THR A 54 3.61 0.57 5.12
C THR A 54 3.42 1.99 5.62
N TRP A 55 4.04 2.36 6.74
CA TRP A 55 4.01 3.75 7.22
C TRP A 55 4.55 4.71 6.16
N TYR A 56 5.69 4.38 5.55
CA TYR A 56 6.28 5.19 4.50
C TYR A 56 5.38 5.28 3.26
N ALA A 57 4.78 4.16 2.85
CA ALA A 57 3.85 4.11 1.73
C ALA A 57 2.63 5.02 1.95
N LEU A 58 1.96 4.88 3.09
CA LEU A 58 0.80 5.69 3.45
C LEU A 58 1.15 7.16 3.65
N GLU A 59 2.33 7.46 4.21
CA GLU A 59 2.73 8.83 4.47
C GLU A 59 3.10 9.58 3.19
N SER A 60 3.75 8.89 2.24
CA SER A 60 4.13 9.44 0.93
C SER A 60 2.98 9.46 -0.09
N THR A 61 1.88 8.78 0.20
CA THR A 61 0.68 8.78 -0.65
C THR A 61 -0.21 9.97 -0.32
N GLU A 62 -0.65 10.68 -1.35
CA GLU A 62 -1.65 11.75 -1.22
C GLU A 62 -3.04 11.14 -0.97
N GLY A 63 -3.73 11.68 0.03
CA GLY A 63 -5.08 11.24 0.39
C GLY A 63 -6.17 11.87 -0.48
N PRO A 64 -7.40 11.33 -0.43
CA PRO A 64 -7.86 10.23 0.43
C PRO A 64 -7.36 8.83 -0.02
N ILE A 65 -7.21 7.90 0.94
CA ILE A 65 -6.62 6.57 0.72
C ILE A 65 -7.64 5.47 1.06
N ILE A 66 -7.72 4.44 0.21
CA ILE A 66 -8.24 3.11 0.55
C ILE A 66 -7.03 2.19 0.68
N TRP A 67 -6.83 1.64 1.87
CA TRP A 67 -5.66 0.83 2.17
C TRP A 67 -6.02 -0.65 2.22
N ILE A 68 -5.40 -1.46 1.35
CA ILE A 68 -5.48 -2.92 1.40
C ILE A 68 -4.29 -3.44 2.21
N ALA A 69 -4.58 -4.09 3.33
CA ALA A 69 -3.61 -4.61 4.29
C ALA A 69 -3.79 -6.12 4.48
N ASN A 70 -2.73 -6.83 4.86
CA ASN A 70 -2.84 -8.22 5.26
C ASN A 70 -2.96 -8.34 6.78
N GLY A 71 -3.79 -9.29 7.20
CA GLY A 71 -3.82 -9.77 8.58
C GLY A 71 -2.54 -10.53 8.94
N SER A 72 -2.40 -10.81 10.23
CA SER A 72 -1.31 -11.62 10.77
C SER A 72 -1.81 -12.52 11.89
N ASP A 73 -1.32 -13.75 11.92
CA ASP A 73 -1.57 -14.66 13.05
C ASP A 73 -0.87 -14.23 14.34
N ASN A 74 0.13 -13.34 14.21
CA ASN A 74 0.83 -12.74 15.34
C ASN A 74 0.22 -11.36 15.69
N HIS A 75 0.34 -10.97 16.95
CA HIS A 75 -0.02 -9.61 17.35
C HIS A 75 0.97 -8.60 16.75
N VAL A 76 0.45 -7.60 16.02
CA VAL A 76 1.24 -6.56 15.35
C VAL A 76 0.92 -5.19 15.96
N ASP A 77 1.96 -4.48 16.41
CA ASP A 77 1.80 -3.12 16.94
C ASP A 77 1.72 -2.08 15.80
N TYR A 78 0.51 -1.58 15.57
CA TYR A 78 0.23 -0.55 14.56
C TYR A 78 0.28 0.90 15.09
N LYS A 79 0.77 1.14 16.31
CA LYS A 79 0.77 2.48 16.93
C LYS A 79 1.40 3.57 16.05
N LYS A 80 2.43 3.23 15.27
CA LYS A 80 3.09 4.16 14.35
C LYS A 80 2.20 4.61 13.18
N LEU A 81 1.24 3.78 12.77
CA LEU A 81 0.34 4.07 11.66
C LEU A 81 -0.85 4.92 12.06
N LYS A 82 -1.25 4.93 13.35
CA LYS A 82 -2.49 5.58 13.81
C LYS A 82 -2.65 7.01 13.31
N THR A 83 -1.59 7.83 13.41
CA THR A 83 -1.65 9.23 12.98
C THR A 83 -1.90 9.36 11.48
N CYS A 84 -1.07 8.74 10.63
CA CYS A 84 -1.21 8.88 9.17
C CYS A 84 -2.51 8.25 8.66
N VAL A 85 -2.91 7.10 9.23
CA VAL A 85 -4.15 6.40 8.91
C VAL A 85 -5.37 7.27 9.25
N SER A 86 -5.45 7.82 10.47
CA SER A 86 -6.59 8.65 10.88
C SER A 86 -6.80 9.90 10.01
N GLN A 87 -5.73 10.43 9.40
CA GLN A 87 -5.80 11.65 8.60
C GLN A 87 -6.18 11.39 7.14
N LYS A 88 -5.61 10.32 6.55
CA LYS A 88 -5.65 10.10 5.09
C LYS A 88 -6.52 8.92 4.68
N VAL A 89 -6.62 7.89 5.51
CA VAL A 89 -7.28 6.63 5.16
C VAL A 89 -8.78 6.72 5.45
N LYS A 90 -9.59 6.39 4.43
CA LYS A 90 -11.06 6.37 4.51
C LYS A 90 -11.62 4.97 4.68
N MET A 91 -10.86 3.96 4.28
CA MET A 91 -11.26 2.56 4.35
C MET A 91 -10.03 1.68 4.45
N ILE A 92 -10.09 0.67 5.32
CA ILE A 92 -9.10 -0.40 5.41
C ILE A 92 -9.77 -1.69 4.95
N LEU A 93 -9.12 -2.41 4.03
CA LEU A 93 -9.56 -3.69 3.49
C LEU A 93 -8.55 -4.75 3.92
N CYS A 94 -8.97 -5.64 4.81
CA CYS A 94 -8.12 -6.67 5.40
C CYS A 94 -8.15 -7.92 4.52
N ALA A 95 -7.13 -8.13 3.70
CA ALA A 95 -7.00 -9.28 2.80
C ALA A 95 -6.08 -10.35 3.40
N GLY A 96 -6.59 -11.56 3.62
CA GLY A 96 -5.79 -12.69 4.10
C GLY A 96 -5.31 -12.59 5.56
N GLY A 97 -4.91 -13.73 6.12
CA GLY A 97 -4.49 -13.84 7.53
C GLY A 97 -5.59 -13.48 8.53
N ASN A 98 -5.20 -13.32 9.79
CA ASN A 98 -6.11 -12.87 10.86
C ASN A 98 -6.08 -11.34 11.01
N ALA A 99 -7.22 -10.69 10.81
CA ALA A 99 -7.37 -9.24 10.86
C ALA A 99 -7.58 -8.66 12.27
N ALA A 100 -7.59 -9.49 13.32
CA ALA A 100 -7.89 -9.04 14.69
C ALA A 100 -7.03 -7.86 15.15
N SER A 101 -5.72 -7.88 14.86
CA SER A 101 -4.81 -6.77 15.22
C SER A 101 -5.12 -5.47 14.45
N LEU A 102 -5.63 -5.57 13.22
CA LEU A 102 -6.04 -4.41 12.42
C LEU A 102 -7.32 -3.80 12.99
N HIS A 103 -8.31 -4.63 13.31
CA HIS A 103 -9.56 -4.21 13.96
C HIS A 103 -9.29 -3.55 15.31
N GLU A 104 -8.51 -4.19 16.18
CA GLU A 104 -8.13 -3.62 17.48
C GLU A 104 -7.43 -2.25 17.34
N ALA A 105 -6.61 -2.08 16.30
CA ALA A 105 -5.86 -0.85 16.09
C ALA A 105 -6.70 0.28 15.48
N PHE A 106 -7.65 -0.03 14.59
CA PHE A 106 -8.24 0.95 13.67
C PHE A 106 -9.77 1.05 13.70
N ASP A 107 -10.48 0.13 14.36
CA ASP A 107 -11.91 0.30 14.57
C ASP A 107 -12.19 1.59 15.35
N GLY A 108 -13.07 2.43 14.81
CA GLY A 108 -13.36 3.76 15.35
C GLY A 108 -12.29 4.83 15.07
N VAL A 109 -11.14 4.47 14.50
CA VAL A 109 -10.11 5.43 14.02
C VAL A 109 -10.35 5.82 12.57
N VAL A 110 -10.77 4.85 11.75
CA VAL A 110 -11.18 5.06 10.35
C VAL A 110 -12.68 4.80 10.18
N PRO A 111 -13.32 5.35 9.13
CA PRO A 111 -14.74 5.12 8.89
C PRO A 111 -15.12 3.64 8.73
N GLN A 112 -14.29 2.84 8.05
CA GLN A 112 -14.56 1.43 7.78
C GLN A 112 -13.29 0.59 7.80
N VAL A 113 -13.36 -0.56 8.47
CA VAL A 113 -12.40 -1.66 8.42
C VAL A 113 -13.18 -2.90 8.01
N VAL A 114 -12.80 -3.55 6.90
CA VAL A 114 -13.61 -4.62 6.30
C VAL A 114 -12.73 -5.83 6.00
N ASP A 115 -13.12 -6.98 6.54
CA ASP A 115 -12.53 -8.27 6.20
C ASP A 115 -12.87 -8.67 4.77
N CYS A 116 -11.83 -9.01 4.00
CA CYS A 116 -11.92 -9.38 2.60
C CYS A 116 -11.46 -10.84 2.43
N PRO A 117 -12.32 -11.74 1.88
CA PRO A 117 -11.97 -13.14 1.69
C PRO A 117 -10.95 -13.37 0.57
N SER A 118 -10.75 -12.41 -0.33
CA SER A 118 -9.80 -12.49 -1.44
C SER A 118 -9.32 -11.10 -1.88
N MET A 119 -8.23 -11.07 -2.65
CA MET A 119 -7.74 -9.84 -3.28
C MET A 119 -8.76 -9.28 -4.28
N GLU A 120 -9.40 -10.15 -5.06
CA GLU A 120 -10.49 -9.80 -5.98
C GLU A 120 -11.61 -9.04 -5.25
N TYR A 121 -12.04 -9.56 -4.09
CA TYR A 121 -13.08 -8.92 -3.28
C TYR A 121 -12.62 -7.56 -2.77
N ALA A 122 -11.37 -7.45 -2.29
CA ALA A 122 -10.83 -6.17 -1.83
C ALA A 122 -10.78 -5.12 -2.96
N VAL A 123 -10.29 -5.50 -4.14
CA VAL A 123 -10.18 -4.63 -5.32
C VAL A 123 -11.57 -4.17 -5.79
N ASN A 124 -12.54 -5.08 -5.89
CA ASN A 124 -13.92 -4.75 -6.22
C ASN A 124 -14.57 -3.86 -5.15
N ARG A 125 -14.35 -4.14 -3.86
CA ARG A 125 -14.88 -3.34 -2.75
C ARG A 125 -14.28 -1.93 -2.75
N ALA A 126 -13.00 -1.80 -3.10
CA ALA A 126 -12.34 -0.51 -3.25
C ALA A 126 -12.94 0.29 -4.42
N LEU A 127 -13.23 -0.34 -5.56
CA LEU A 127 -13.81 0.33 -6.73
C LEU A 127 -15.28 0.72 -6.53
N TYR A 128 -16.11 -0.20 -6.03
CA TYR A 128 -17.57 0.01 -5.92
C TYR A 128 -18.02 0.51 -4.54
N GLY A 129 -17.09 0.72 -3.61
CA GLY A 129 -17.36 1.27 -2.28
C GLY A 129 -17.70 2.76 -2.29
N GLU A 130 -18.05 3.27 -1.10
CA GLU A 130 -18.61 4.62 -0.89
C GLU A 130 -17.63 5.79 -1.14
N VAL A 131 -16.33 5.51 -1.19
CA VAL A 131 -15.32 6.54 -1.42
C VAL A 131 -15.23 6.78 -2.92
N GLU A 132 -15.65 7.94 -3.44
CA GLU A 132 -15.71 8.19 -4.89
C GLU A 132 -14.31 8.39 -5.53
N THR A 133 -13.49 9.24 -4.92
CA THR A 133 -12.13 9.56 -5.39
C THR A 133 -11.13 9.15 -4.33
N ALA A 134 -10.15 8.30 -4.66
CA ALA A 134 -9.10 7.88 -3.72
C ALA A 134 -7.90 7.22 -4.41
N THR A 135 -6.77 7.16 -3.70
CA THR A 135 -5.70 6.23 -4.02
C THR A 135 -5.97 4.90 -3.32
N VAL A 136 -6.11 3.83 -4.09
CA VAL A 136 -6.21 2.45 -3.60
C VAL A 136 -4.80 1.87 -3.58
N ILE A 137 -4.25 1.63 -2.39
CA ILE A 137 -2.90 1.11 -2.24
C ILE A 137 -2.91 -0.27 -1.60
N TYR A 138 -2.29 -1.24 -2.29
CA TYR A 138 -1.97 -2.54 -1.69
C TYR A 138 -0.61 -2.46 -1.01
N SER A 139 -0.61 -2.35 0.32
CA SER A 139 0.59 -2.34 1.16
C SER A 139 0.32 -3.27 2.35
N PRO A 140 0.79 -4.52 2.32
CA PRO A 140 0.26 -5.58 3.18
C PRO A 140 0.59 -5.44 4.66
N SER A 141 1.60 -4.64 5.06
CA SER A 141 2.08 -4.45 6.44
C SER A 141 2.66 -5.68 7.14
N THR A 142 2.26 -6.87 6.71
CA THR A 142 2.78 -8.16 7.14
C THR A 142 2.74 -9.12 5.95
N GLN A 143 3.74 -9.97 5.83
CA GLN A 143 3.69 -11.05 4.84
C GLN A 143 2.81 -12.20 5.34
N HIS A 144 1.92 -12.70 4.49
CA HIS A 144 1.06 -13.85 4.81
C HIS A 144 1.00 -14.81 3.62
N GLY A 145 1.53 -16.04 3.81
CA GLY A 145 1.38 -17.19 2.89
C GLY A 145 2.17 -17.10 1.58
N THR A 146 1.97 -16.04 0.79
CA THR A 146 2.50 -15.91 -0.57
C THR A 146 3.73 -15.02 -0.64
N SER A 147 4.49 -15.13 -1.74
CA SER A 147 5.61 -14.24 -1.99
C SER A 147 5.13 -12.81 -2.34
N VAL A 148 6.00 -11.82 -2.16
CA VAL A 148 5.76 -10.44 -2.61
C VAL A 148 5.41 -10.40 -4.09
N LYS A 149 6.14 -11.18 -4.90
CA LYS A 149 5.93 -11.25 -6.35
C LYS A 149 4.54 -11.78 -6.67
N ASP A 150 4.13 -12.87 -6.03
CA ASP A 150 2.84 -13.50 -6.33
C ASP A 150 1.67 -12.62 -5.90
N SER A 151 1.72 -12.07 -4.69
CA SER A 151 0.64 -11.21 -4.17
C SER A 151 0.54 -9.87 -4.90
N GLY A 152 1.66 -9.25 -5.27
CA GLY A 152 1.65 -8.05 -6.10
C GLY A 152 1.16 -8.35 -7.53
N SER A 153 1.55 -9.48 -8.11
CA SER A 153 1.03 -9.90 -9.42
C SER A 153 -0.47 -10.21 -9.39
N GLU A 154 -0.96 -10.81 -8.32
CA GLU A 154 -2.38 -11.04 -8.07
C GLU A 154 -3.13 -9.70 -8.01
N PHE A 155 -2.73 -8.77 -7.13
CA PHE A 155 -3.35 -7.45 -7.06
C PHE A 155 -3.41 -6.75 -8.43
N ARG A 156 -2.30 -6.76 -9.18
CA ARG A 156 -2.26 -6.18 -10.53
C ARG A 156 -3.22 -6.86 -11.50
N ARG A 157 -3.33 -8.19 -11.45
CA ARG A 157 -4.26 -8.95 -12.29
C ARG A 157 -5.70 -8.56 -11.97
N GLU A 158 -6.08 -8.60 -10.70
CA GLU A 158 -7.44 -8.25 -10.27
C GLU A 158 -7.81 -6.82 -10.66
N VAL A 159 -6.87 -5.87 -10.57
CA VAL A 159 -7.08 -4.49 -11.03
C VAL A 159 -7.25 -4.39 -12.55
N CYS A 160 -6.53 -5.20 -13.33
CA CYS A 160 -6.67 -5.23 -14.79
C CYS A 160 -7.97 -5.90 -15.27
N GLU A 161 -8.65 -6.66 -14.41
CA GLU A 161 -9.92 -7.34 -14.71
C GLU A 161 -11.15 -6.47 -14.37
N LEU A 162 -10.96 -5.33 -13.70
CA LEU A 162 -11.99 -4.32 -13.42
C LEU A 162 -12.41 -3.53 -14.68
#